data_AF-A0A9X2KNN3-F1
#
_entry.id   AF-A0A9X2KNN3-F1
#
_cell.length_a   1.000
_cell.length_b   1.000
_cell.length_c   1.000
_cell.angle_alpha   90.00
_cell.angle_beta   90.00
_cell.angle_gamma   90.00
#
_symmetry.space_group_name_H-M   'P 1'
#
loop_
_entity.id
_entity.type
_entity.pdbx_description
1 polymer ?
#
loop_
_entity_poly.entity_id
_entity_poly.type
_entity_poly.pdbx_seq_one_letter_code
_entity_poly.pdbx_strand_id
1 'polypeptide(L)'
;MAAGEALFDLSGPARAATTALAQNWTNQLIEQIKVLEPGFRYDSVGFPQTLQGQINQLNDLRWMRAAAFMRKGELRPLQVETVRFIQQSADRAYAEGVALQKAGKLRIRLSAQEALGNFVDHQVRRELRAHYRRYRIEAAGTGPVRVNRRENDTAESSYRRPDARVGDIAYDVTLTRKTLKTPQVRGFFMTDFRPSNVIIIRPRQVDGQATYAIKRPEMKR
;
A
#
# COMPACT_ATOMS: atom_id res chain seq x y z
N MET A 1 12.16 -1.70 -17.54
CA MET A 1 12.08 -0.23 -17.71
C MET A 1 11.25 0.35 -16.58
N ALA A 2 11.88 1.16 -15.75
CA ALA A 2 11.31 1.74 -14.54
C ALA A 2 10.61 3.07 -14.86
N ALA A 3 9.29 3.13 -14.66
CA ALA A 3 8.52 4.37 -14.72
C ALA A 3 8.70 5.21 -13.43
N GLY A 4 9.96 5.47 -13.04
CA GLY A 4 10.28 6.12 -11.77
C GLY A 4 11.52 7.00 -11.74
N GLU A 5 12.36 7.01 -12.79
CA GLU A 5 13.64 7.76 -12.77
C GLU A 5 13.86 8.68 -13.99
N ALA A 6 12.79 9.13 -14.64
CA ALA A 6 12.88 10.09 -15.75
C ALA A 6 11.96 11.31 -15.55
N LEU A 7 12.00 11.93 -14.38
CA LEU A 7 11.46 13.28 -14.17
C LEU A 7 12.65 14.21 -13.93
N PHE A 8 13.24 14.53 -15.07
CA PHE A 8 14.34 15.42 -15.38
C PHE A 8 14.49 16.64 -14.47
N ASP A 9 15.72 17.17 -14.48
CA ASP A 9 16.08 18.51 -14.07
C ASP A 9 15.17 19.56 -14.75
N LEU A 10 14.02 19.84 -14.12
CA LEU A 10 12.95 20.68 -14.65
C LEU A 10 13.29 22.14 -14.34
N SER A 11 13.98 22.80 -15.26
CA SER A 11 14.16 24.25 -15.20
C SER A 11 12.90 25.00 -15.70
N GLY A 12 12.69 26.20 -15.14
CA GLY A 12 11.69 27.22 -15.49
C GLY A 12 10.31 26.73 -16.00
N PRO A 13 10.06 26.66 -17.31
CA PRO A 13 8.73 26.43 -17.87
C PRO A 13 8.14 25.06 -17.52
N ALA A 14 8.97 24.03 -17.46
CA ALA A 14 8.52 22.68 -17.20
C ALA A 14 8.19 22.47 -15.71
N ARG A 15 8.88 23.20 -14.82
CA ARG A 15 8.50 23.29 -13.39
C ARG A 15 7.19 24.06 -13.18
N ALA A 16 6.96 25.12 -13.96
CA ALA A 16 5.69 25.86 -13.90
C ALA A 16 4.51 24.99 -14.37
N ALA A 17 4.66 24.26 -15.49
CA ALA A 17 3.65 23.35 -16.01
C ALA A 17 3.32 22.22 -15.01
N THR A 18 4.33 21.59 -14.42
CA THR A 18 4.14 20.54 -13.40
C THR A 18 3.47 21.08 -12.13
N THR A 19 3.83 22.28 -11.69
CA THR A 19 3.20 22.98 -10.56
C THR A 19 1.72 23.25 -10.83
N ALA A 20 1.37 23.79 -12.01
CA ALA A 20 -0.02 24.07 -12.38
C ALA A 20 -0.87 22.79 -12.46
N LEU A 21 -0.31 21.70 -13.01
CA LEU A 21 -0.97 20.39 -13.02
C LEU A 21 -1.23 19.86 -11.60
N ALA A 22 -0.23 19.93 -10.72
CA ALA A 22 -0.37 19.50 -9.33
C ALA A 22 -1.42 20.33 -8.57
N GLN A 23 -1.49 21.64 -8.84
CA GLN A 23 -2.50 22.51 -8.26
C GLN A 23 -3.91 22.18 -8.76
N ASN A 24 -4.08 21.94 -10.06
CA ASN A 24 -5.36 21.51 -10.63
C ASN A 24 -5.84 20.19 -10.03
N TRP A 25 -4.94 19.20 -9.89
CA TRP A 25 -5.28 17.92 -9.27
C TRP A 25 -5.61 18.07 -7.78
N THR A 26 -4.91 18.96 -7.07
CA THR A 26 -5.23 19.30 -5.68
C THR A 26 -6.67 19.81 -5.58
N ASN A 27 -7.03 20.81 -6.38
CA ASN A 27 -8.37 21.41 -6.36
C ASN A 27 -9.45 20.37 -6.71
N GLN A 28 -9.22 19.55 -7.72
CA GLN A 28 -10.14 18.46 -8.08
C GLN A 28 -10.34 17.45 -6.95
N LEU A 29 -9.26 17.06 -6.24
CA LEU A 29 -9.38 16.15 -5.10
C LEU A 29 -10.15 16.79 -3.95
N ILE A 30 -9.92 18.06 -3.64
CA ILE A 30 -10.65 18.79 -2.61
C ILE A 30 -12.15 18.82 -2.92
N GLU A 31 -12.52 19.16 -4.16
CA GLU A 31 -13.93 19.19 -4.56
C GLU A 31 -14.57 17.80 -4.52
N GLN A 32 -13.86 16.75 -4.95
CA GLN A 32 -14.33 15.37 -4.81
C GLN A 32 -14.57 14.99 -3.34
N ILE A 33 -13.69 15.40 -2.42
CA ILE A 33 -13.87 15.14 -0.99
C ILE A 33 -15.08 15.91 -0.46
N LYS A 34 -15.25 17.19 -0.82
CA LYS A 34 -16.42 17.99 -0.40
C LYS A 34 -17.74 17.39 -0.86
N VAL A 35 -17.80 16.82 -2.06
CA VAL A 35 -19.00 16.11 -2.55
C VAL A 35 -19.33 14.90 -1.65
N LEU A 36 -18.32 14.17 -1.18
CA LEU A 36 -18.51 13.02 -0.29
C LEU A 36 -18.79 13.44 1.17
N GLU A 37 -18.18 14.56 1.58
CA GLU A 37 -18.16 15.10 2.93
C GLU A 37 -18.34 16.63 2.90
N PRO A 38 -19.59 17.13 2.88
CA PRO A 38 -19.87 18.56 2.72
C PRO A 38 -19.24 19.46 3.80
N GLY A 39 -18.94 18.90 4.98
CA GLY A 39 -18.25 19.60 6.06
C GLY A 39 -16.72 19.62 5.94
N PHE A 40 -16.14 19.02 4.91
CA PHE A 40 -14.69 18.94 4.74
C PHE A 40 -14.08 20.33 4.49
N ARG A 41 -13.05 20.64 5.26
CA ARG A 41 -12.19 21.81 5.09
C ARG A 41 -10.75 21.33 4.98
N TYR A 42 -10.07 21.78 3.93
CA TYR A 42 -8.66 21.48 3.75
C TYR A 42 -7.84 22.61 4.37
N ASP A 43 -7.30 22.35 5.56
CA ASP A 43 -6.45 23.30 6.27
C ASP A 43 -5.06 23.31 5.61
N SER A 44 -4.75 24.39 4.90
CA SER A 44 -3.48 24.56 4.18
C SER A 44 -2.90 25.95 4.43
N VAL A 45 -1.58 26.02 4.60
CA VAL A 45 -0.81 27.28 4.66
C VAL A 45 -0.47 27.84 3.28
N GLY A 46 -1.09 27.30 2.22
CA GLY A 46 -0.83 27.65 0.82
C GLY A 46 -0.32 26.46 0.01
N PHE A 47 -0.33 26.63 -1.31
CA PHE A 47 0.15 25.58 -2.23
C PHE A 47 1.68 25.41 -2.14
N PRO A 48 2.19 24.18 -1.96
CA PRO A 48 3.63 23.95 -1.81
C PRO A 48 4.44 24.36 -3.05
N GLN A 49 5.57 25.03 -2.82
CA GLN A 49 6.47 25.51 -3.88
C GLN A 49 7.53 24.48 -4.32
N THR A 50 7.69 23.41 -3.54
CA THR A 50 8.61 22.31 -3.84
C THR A 50 7.84 21.13 -4.42
N LEU A 51 8.44 20.42 -5.38
CA LEU A 51 7.85 19.24 -5.99
C LEU A 51 7.51 18.18 -4.92
N GLN A 52 8.42 17.96 -3.97
CA GLN A 52 8.19 17.02 -2.86
C GLN A 52 6.98 17.44 -2.00
N GLY A 53 6.83 18.73 -1.71
CA GLY A 53 5.68 19.25 -0.98
C GLY A 53 4.37 19.04 -1.74
N GLN A 54 4.38 19.28 -3.06
CA GLN A 54 3.22 19.07 -3.94
C GLN A 54 2.81 17.59 -3.99
N ILE A 55 3.79 16.68 -4.12
CA ILE A 55 3.55 15.22 -4.08
C ILE A 55 2.98 14.80 -2.73
N ASN A 56 3.52 15.32 -1.63
CA ASN A 56 3.05 15.00 -0.28
C ASN A 56 1.59 15.45 -0.08
N GLN A 57 1.25 16.68 -0.51
CA GLN A 57 -0.11 17.20 -0.45
C GLN A 57 -1.08 16.38 -1.31
N LEU A 58 -0.70 16.04 -2.55
CA LEU A 58 -1.52 15.20 -3.42
C LEU A 58 -1.76 13.81 -2.82
N ASN A 59 -0.73 13.20 -2.22
CA ASN A 59 -0.88 11.91 -1.57
C ASN A 59 -1.80 12.00 -0.34
N ASP A 60 -1.67 13.05 0.47
CA ASP A 60 -2.55 13.26 1.64
C ASP A 60 -4.02 13.40 1.23
N LEU A 61 -4.29 14.22 0.20
CA LEU A 61 -5.65 14.40 -0.35
C LEU A 61 -6.20 13.11 -0.98
N ARG A 62 -5.38 12.33 -1.69
CA ARG A 62 -5.80 11.01 -2.21
C ARG A 62 -6.24 10.07 -1.09
N TRP A 63 -5.51 10.07 0.02
CA TRP A 63 -5.84 9.28 1.20
C TRP A 63 -7.11 9.78 1.92
N MET A 64 -7.27 11.10 2.08
CA MET A 64 -8.50 11.69 2.61
C MET A 64 -9.72 11.28 1.77
N ARG A 65 -9.61 11.39 0.45
CA ARG A 65 -10.65 10.94 -0.50
C ARG A 65 -10.94 9.46 -0.38
N ALA A 66 -9.90 8.62 -0.30
CA ALA A 66 -10.07 7.18 -0.16
C ALA A 66 -10.80 6.81 1.15
N ALA A 67 -10.47 7.50 2.24
CA ALA A 67 -11.16 7.32 3.52
C ALA A 67 -12.62 7.80 3.45
N ALA A 68 -12.90 8.90 2.75
CA ALA A 68 -14.26 9.41 2.53
C ALA A 68 -15.11 8.40 1.75
N PHE A 69 -14.59 7.83 0.65
CA PHE A 69 -15.27 6.76 -0.09
C PHE A 69 -15.49 5.51 0.76
N MET A 70 -14.50 5.10 1.57
CA MET A 70 -14.62 3.95 2.47
C MET A 70 -15.77 4.14 3.46
N ARG A 71 -15.96 5.35 4.00
CA ARG A 71 -17.09 5.68 4.89
C ARG A 71 -18.46 5.61 4.19
N LYS A 72 -18.49 5.67 2.86
CA LYS A 72 -19.68 5.44 2.03
C LYS A 72 -19.80 3.99 1.53
N GLY A 73 -18.92 3.09 1.96
CA GLY A 73 -18.91 1.67 1.56
C GLY A 73 -18.12 1.37 0.29
N GLU A 74 -17.48 2.36 -0.35
CA GLU A 74 -16.68 2.16 -1.56
C GLU A 74 -15.20 1.99 -1.22
N LEU A 75 -14.66 0.79 -1.46
CA LEU A 75 -13.32 0.40 -1.01
C LEU A 75 -12.26 0.53 -2.10
N ARG A 76 -12.62 0.62 -3.39
CA ARG A 76 -11.64 0.61 -4.49
C ARG A 76 -10.61 1.74 -4.39
N PRO A 77 -10.97 2.99 -4.04
CA PRO A 77 -9.97 4.05 -3.84
C PRO A 77 -8.97 3.69 -2.74
N LEU A 78 -9.45 3.12 -1.64
CA LEU A 78 -8.59 2.69 -0.53
C LEU A 78 -7.70 1.50 -0.93
N GLN A 79 -8.21 0.58 -1.76
CA GLN A 79 -7.43 -0.53 -2.27
C GLN A 79 -6.22 -0.04 -3.08
N VAL A 80 -6.42 0.95 -3.96
CA VAL A 80 -5.36 1.55 -4.79
C VAL A 80 -4.32 2.28 -3.94
N GLU A 81 -4.76 3.15 -3.01
CA GLU A 81 -3.83 3.90 -2.19
C GLU A 81 -3.06 2.98 -1.23
N THR A 82 -3.67 1.88 -0.76
CA THR A 82 -3.00 0.85 0.05
C THR A 82 -1.86 0.19 -0.71
N VAL A 83 -2.04 -0.17 -1.99
CA VAL A 83 -0.93 -0.71 -2.82
C VAL A 83 0.23 0.27 -2.87
N ARG A 84 -0.05 1.55 -3.18
CA ARG A 84 0.99 2.58 -3.35
C ARG A 84 1.76 2.80 -2.06
N PHE A 85 1.07 2.87 -0.93
CA PHE A 85 1.70 3.03 0.37
C PHE A 85 2.55 1.81 0.74
N ILE A 86 2.02 0.60 0.59
CA ILE A 86 2.77 -0.61 0.91
C ILE A 86 4.03 -0.71 0.03
N GLN A 87 3.95 -0.39 -1.27
CA GLN A 87 5.13 -0.36 -2.13
C GLN A 87 6.19 0.62 -1.62
N GLN A 88 5.82 1.88 -1.35
CA GLN A 88 6.76 2.89 -0.85
C GLN A 88 7.37 2.49 0.50
N SER A 89 6.55 1.93 1.40
CA SER A 89 6.99 1.45 2.71
C SER A 89 7.96 0.26 2.56
N ALA A 90 7.64 -0.71 1.69
CA ALA A 90 8.48 -1.87 1.43
C ALA A 90 9.84 -1.46 0.83
N ASP A 91 9.87 -0.51 -0.09
CA ASP A 91 11.12 -0.01 -0.69
C ASP A 91 12.02 0.65 0.36
N ARG A 92 11.44 1.51 1.23
CA ARG A 92 12.19 2.16 2.32
C ARG A 92 12.70 1.15 3.33
N ALA A 93 11.82 0.24 3.77
CA ALA A 93 12.17 -0.79 4.75
C ALA A 93 13.24 -1.74 4.18
N TYR A 94 13.20 -2.06 2.89
CA TYR A 94 14.24 -2.86 2.26
C TYR A 94 15.59 -2.14 2.25
N ALA A 95 15.62 -0.87 1.85
CA ALA A 95 16.85 -0.07 1.85
C ALA A 95 17.44 0.05 3.27
N GLU A 96 16.61 0.35 4.27
CA GLU A 96 17.01 0.41 5.67
C GLU A 96 17.50 -0.96 6.17
N GLY A 97 16.78 -2.03 5.88
CA GLY A 97 17.13 -3.39 6.29
C GLY A 97 18.47 -3.85 5.71
N VAL A 98 18.74 -3.54 4.43
CA VAL A 98 20.04 -3.80 3.79
C VAL A 98 21.15 -3.00 4.47
N ALA A 99 20.92 -1.73 4.81
CA ALA A 99 21.90 -0.92 5.52
C ALA A 99 22.20 -1.48 6.92
N LEU A 100 21.17 -1.88 7.67
CA LEU A 100 21.31 -2.52 8.98
C LEU A 100 22.04 -3.86 8.90
N GLN A 101 21.75 -4.65 7.87
CA GLN A 101 22.43 -5.93 7.62
C GLN A 101 23.92 -5.71 7.34
N LYS A 102 24.26 -4.77 6.45
CA LYS A 102 25.66 -4.40 6.15
C LYS A 102 26.41 -3.90 7.39
N ALA A 103 25.71 -3.19 8.27
CA ALA A 103 26.25 -2.69 9.53
C ALA A 103 26.31 -3.75 10.66
N GLY A 104 25.89 -5.00 10.42
CA GLY A 104 25.82 -6.04 11.46
C GLY A 104 24.77 -5.78 12.56
N LYS A 105 23.84 -4.85 12.33
CA LYS A 105 22.80 -4.42 13.30
C LYS A 105 21.47 -5.15 13.12
N LEU A 106 21.31 -5.90 12.03
CA LEU A 106 20.12 -6.71 11.80
C LEU A 106 20.21 -8.02 12.60
N ARG A 107 19.22 -8.29 13.47
CA ARG A 107 19.21 -9.53 14.26
C ARG A 107 18.89 -10.74 13.37
N ILE A 108 19.92 -11.48 13.00
CA ILE A 108 19.81 -12.71 12.21
C ILE A 108 19.66 -13.90 13.16
N ARG A 109 18.66 -14.77 12.90
CA ARG A 109 18.46 -16.03 13.65
C ARG A 109 18.75 -17.25 12.78
N LEU A 110 18.06 -17.36 11.64
CA LEU A 110 18.17 -18.50 10.72
C LEU A 110 18.99 -18.14 9.48
N SER A 111 18.53 -17.15 8.71
CA SER A 111 19.26 -16.65 7.55
C SER A 111 19.13 -15.14 7.42
N ALA A 112 20.11 -14.52 6.75
CA ALA A 112 20.12 -13.08 6.54
C ALA A 112 18.94 -12.63 5.65
N GLN A 113 18.58 -13.44 4.65
CA GLN A 113 17.45 -13.15 3.76
C GLN A 113 16.10 -13.23 4.49
N GLU A 114 15.93 -14.22 5.38
CA GLU A 114 14.73 -14.33 6.20
C GLU A 114 14.65 -13.19 7.22
N ALA A 115 15.78 -12.83 7.85
CA ALA A 115 15.83 -11.68 8.77
C ALA A 115 15.45 -10.37 8.07
N LEU A 116 15.94 -10.16 6.84
CA LEU A 116 15.58 -9.01 6.03
C LEU A 116 14.10 -9.01 5.65
N GLY A 117 13.55 -10.16 5.21
CA GLY A 117 12.12 -10.29 4.91
C GLY A 117 11.26 -9.97 6.13
N ASN A 118 11.57 -10.57 7.28
CA ASN A 118 10.87 -10.32 8.54
C ASN A 118 10.95 -8.84 8.98
N PHE A 119 12.09 -8.19 8.76
CA PHE A 119 12.25 -6.76 9.03
C PHE A 119 11.33 -5.91 8.16
N VAL A 120 11.31 -6.17 6.85
CA VAL A 120 10.44 -5.47 5.88
C VAL A 120 8.97 -5.65 6.25
N ASP A 121 8.53 -6.90 6.46
CA ASP A 121 7.17 -7.22 6.87
C ASP A 121 6.74 -6.47 8.13
N HIS A 122 7.58 -6.50 9.17
CA HIS A 122 7.28 -5.84 10.44
C HIS A 122 7.16 -4.32 10.26
N GLN A 123 8.08 -3.72 9.51
CA GLN A 123 8.08 -2.28 9.24
C GLN A 123 6.84 -1.85 8.47
N VAL A 124 6.52 -2.52 7.36
CA VAL A 124 5.34 -2.21 6.55
C VAL A 124 4.06 -2.31 7.39
N ARG A 125 3.88 -3.40 8.14
CA ARG A 125 2.70 -3.59 9.00
C ARG A 125 2.58 -2.49 10.06
N ARG A 126 3.70 -2.04 10.62
CA ARG A 126 3.72 -0.97 11.62
C ARG A 126 3.34 0.37 11.00
N GLU A 127 3.98 0.73 9.89
CA GLU A 127 3.72 1.97 9.16
C GLU A 127 2.28 2.02 8.65
N LEU A 128 1.77 0.93 8.07
CA LEU A 128 0.40 0.88 7.55
C LEU A 128 -0.66 1.08 8.63
N ARG A 129 -0.48 0.51 9.83
CA ARG A 129 -1.39 0.76 10.96
C ARG A 129 -1.34 2.21 11.41
N ALA A 130 -0.16 2.81 11.48
CA ALA A 130 -0.02 4.23 11.82
C ALA A 130 -0.70 5.12 10.76
N HIS A 131 -0.51 4.78 9.48
CA HIS A 131 -1.09 5.51 8.36
C HIS A 131 -2.61 5.42 8.34
N TYR A 132 -3.20 4.22 8.47
CA TYR A 132 -4.65 4.08 8.58
C TYR A 132 -5.24 4.86 9.78
N ARG A 133 -4.57 4.85 10.93
CA ARG A 133 -5.02 5.63 12.11
C ARG A 133 -5.08 7.14 11.81
N ARG A 134 -4.12 7.68 11.06
CA ARG A 134 -4.12 9.11 10.65
C ARG A 134 -5.39 9.50 9.89
N TYR A 135 -5.95 8.60 9.09
CA TYR A 135 -7.20 8.83 8.33
C TYR A 135 -8.44 8.25 9.01
N ARG A 136 -8.35 7.89 10.30
CA ARG A 136 -9.44 7.30 11.09
C ARG A 136 -10.02 6.02 10.48
N ILE A 137 -9.16 5.23 9.85
CA ILE A 137 -9.51 3.91 9.31
C ILE A 137 -9.17 2.85 10.36
N GLU A 138 -10.20 2.15 10.85
CA GLU A 138 -10.01 1.07 11.81
C GLU A 138 -9.52 -0.20 11.10
N ALA A 139 -8.29 -0.63 11.44
CA ALA A 139 -7.65 -1.81 10.84
C ALA A 139 -7.43 -2.98 11.82
N ALA A 140 -7.97 -2.84 13.04
CA ALA A 140 -7.76 -3.77 14.14
C ALA A 140 -8.95 -4.72 14.39
N GLY A 141 -10.16 -4.31 14.00
CA GLY A 141 -11.40 -5.06 14.22
C GLY A 141 -11.72 -6.12 13.16
N THR A 142 -13.02 -6.40 13.03
CA THR A 142 -13.64 -7.33 12.07
C THR A 142 -14.06 -6.64 10.76
N GLY A 143 -13.78 -5.34 10.63
CA GLY A 143 -14.15 -4.53 9.49
C GLY A 143 -13.49 -4.94 8.17
N PRO A 144 -13.84 -4.28 7.06
CA PRO A 144 -13.34 -4.59 5.73
C PRO A 144 -11.85 -4.26 5.55
N VAL A 145 -11.25 -3.51 6.47
CA VAL A 145 -9.82 -3.18 6.49
C VAL A 145 -9.16 -3.88 7.66
N ARG A 146 -8.12 -4.66 7.40
CA ARG A 146 -7.40 -5.43 8.44
C ARG A 146 -5.91 -5.45 8.14
N VAL A 147 -5.06 -5.32 9.16
CA VAL A 147 -3.59 -5.39 9.00
C VAL A 147 -3.00 -6.50 9.87
N ASN A 148 -2.43 -7.52 9.22
CA ASN A 148 -1.85 -8.72 9.83
C ASN A 148 -2.78 -9.34 10.88
N ARG A 149 -3.97 -9.73 10.41
CA ARG A 149 -5.00 -10.40 11.21
C ARG A 149 -5.24 -11.82 10.68
N ARG A 150 -5.82 -12.67 11.54
CA ARG A 150 -6.22 -14.01 11.16
C ARG A 150 -7.43 -13.93 10.21
N GLU A 151 -7.26 -14.55 9.06
CA GLU A 151 -8.32 -14.87 8.11
C GLU A 151 -8.54 -16.38 8.19
N ASN A 152 -9.67 -16.78 8.77
CA ASN A 152 -9.97 -18.17 9.02
C ASN A 152 -10.31 -18.89 7.71
N ASP A 153 -10.02 -20.18 7.67
CA ASP A 153 -10.53 -21.16 6.74
C ASP A 153 -11.27 -22.17 7.60
N THR A 154 -12.58 -21.95 7.75
CA THR A 154 -13.40 -22.74 8.67
C THR A 154 -13.53 -24.20 8.19
N ALA A 155 -13.50 -24.44 6.88
CA ALA A 155 -13.58 -25.78 6.31
C ALA A 155 -12.38 -26.66 6.70
N GLU A 156 -11.17 -26.07 6.70
CA GLU A 156 -9.93 -26.77 7.05
C GLU A 156 -9.51 -26.55 8.52
N SER A 157 -10.36 -25.92 9.34
CA SER A 157 -10.06 -25.53 10.73
C SER A 157 -8.69 -24.84 10.86
N SER A 158 -8.35 -23.98 9.89
CA SER A 158 -7.04 -23.35 9.77
C SER A 158 -7.17 -21.84 9.60
N TYR A 159 -6.03 -21.13 9.50
CA TYR A 159 -6.04 -19.71 9.18
C TYR A 159 -4.85 -19.30 8.33
N ARG A 160 -4.98 -18.13 7.69
CA ARG A 160 -3.89 -17.41 7.03
C ARG A 160 -3.80 -15.99 7.57
N ARG A 161 -2.67 -15.33 7.31
CA ARG A 161 -2.42 -13.94 7.72
C ARG A 161 -1.78 -13.17 6.57
N PRO A 162 -2.56 -12.48 5.74
CA PRO A 162 -1.98 -11.51 4.82
C PRO A 162 -1.43 -10.31 5.58
N ASP A 163 -0.53 -9.54 4.97
CA ASP A 163 -0.02 -8.29 5.56
C ASP A 163 -1.13 -7.28 5.75
N ALA A 164 -2.02 -7.20 4.77
CA ALA A 164 -3.24 -6.42 4.88
C ALA A 164 -4.39 -7.05 4.08
N ARG A 165 -5.60 -6.60 4.39
CA ARG A 165 -6.82 -6.85 3.65
C ARG A 165 -7.59 -5.54 3.53
N VAL A 166 -8.12 -5.27 2.34
CA VAL A 166 -9.07 -4.18 2.08
C VAL A 166 -10.19 -4.72 1.19
N GLY A 167 -11.36 -4.94 1.79
CA GLY A 167 -12.50 -5.58 1.12
C GLY A 167 -12.18 -7.03 0.75
N ASP A 168 -12.23 -7.29 -0.56
CA ASP A 168 -11.98 -8.57 -1.20
C ASP A 168 -10.52 -8.72 -1.72
N ILE A 169 -9.62 -7.82 -1.32
CA ILE A 169 -8.21 -7.85 -1.74
C ILE A 169 -7.32 -8.21 -0.56
N ALA A 170 -6.44 -9.20 -0.75
CA ALA A 170 -5.33 -9.49 0.15
C ALA A 170 -4.04 -8.84 -0.36
N TYR A 171 -3.22 -8.36 0.56
CA TYR A 171 -1.90 -7.78 0.30
C TYR A 171 -0.84 -8.61 0.99
N ASP A 172 0.23 -8.91 0.27
CA ASP A 172 1.29 -9.80 0.72
C ASP A 172 2.65 -9.27 0.23
N VAL A 173 3.45 -8.80 1.18
CA VAL A 173 4.78 -8.28 0.98
C VAL A 173 5.77 -9.44 1.01
N THR A 174 6.72 -9.43 0.10
CA THR A 174 7.73 -10.49 0.04
C THR A 174 8.96 -10.07 -0.74
N LEU A 175 10.10 -10.70 -0.45
CA LEU A 175 11.31 -10.55 -1.27
C LEU A 175 11.32 -11.51 -2.47
N THR A 176 10.47 -12.54 -2.44
CA THR A 176 10.47 -13.63 -3.43
C THR A 176 9.27 -13.55 -4.36
N ARG A 177 9.41 -14.06 -5.58
CA ARG A 177 8.28 -14.14 -6.49
C ARG A 177 7.28 -15.19 -5.99
N LYS A 178 5.99 -14.84 -6.02
CA LYS A 178 4.88 -15.72 -5.68
C LYS A 178 4.00 -15.93 -6.92
N THR A 179 3.36 -17.08 -7.00
CA THR A 179 2.46 -17.44 -8.09
C THR A 179 1.24 -18.15 -7.53
N LEU A 180 0.28 -18.51 -8.38
CA LEU A 180 -0.84 -19.38 -7.99
C LEU A 180 -0.38 -20.74 -7.43
N LYS A 181 0.85 -21.19 -7.71
CA LYS A 181 1.38 -22.43 -7.15
C LYS A 181 1.90 -22.26 -5.71
N THR A 182 2.19 -21.03 -5.29
CA THR A 182 2.69 -20.74 -3.93
C THR A 182 1.65 -21.15 -2.88
N PRO A 183 1.97 -22.03 -1.91
CA PRO A 183 1.01 -22.50 -0.91
C PRO A 183 0.32 -21.37 -0.13
N GLN A 184 1.06 -20.31 0.22
CA GLN A 184 0.50 -19.16 0.93
C GLN A 184 -0.59 -18.44 0.12
N VAL A 185 -0.35 -18.22 -1.19
CA VAL A 185 -1.31 -17.57 -2.10
C VAL A 185 -2.57 -18.42 -2.26
N ARG A 186 -2.41 -19.74 -2.48
CA ARG A 186 -3.55 -20.68 -2.53
C ARG A 186 -4.33 -20.65 -1.21
N GLY A 187 -3.61 -20.64 -0.10
CA GLY A 187 -4.19 -20.55 1.24
C GLY A 187 -5.05 -19.30 1.40
N PHE A 188 -4.62 -18.12 0.94
CA PHE A 188 -5.43 -16.91 1.00
C PHE A 188 -6.77 -17.09 0.26
N PHE A 189 -6.77 -17.73 -0.91
CA PHE A 189 -8.00 -17.99 -1.65
C PHE A 189 -8.93 -19.02 -0.99
N MET A 190 -8.49 -19.80 -0.01
CA MET A 190 -9.35 -20.74 0.71
C MET A 190 -10.00 -20.15 1.96
N THR A 191 -9.50 -19.01 2.44
CA THR A 191 -10.10 -18.34 3.61
C THR A 191 -11.55 -17.90 3.38
N ASP A 192 -12.30 -17.79 4.48
CA ASP A 192 -13.73 -17.47 4.52
C ASP A 192 -14.07 -16.13 3.85
N PHE A 193 -13.17 -15.13 3.95
CA PHE A 193 -13.39 -13.83 3.31
C PHE A 193 -13.19 -13.85 1.80
N ARG A 194 -12.57 -14.91 1.29
CA ARG A 194 -12.56 -15.27 -0.12
C ARG A 194 -12.06 -14.15 -1.05
N PRO A 195 -10.78 -13.75 -1.02
CA PRO A 195 -10.28 -12.66 -1.84
C PRO A 195 -10.47 -12.90 -3.34
N SER A 196 -10.83 -11.86 -4.09
CA SER A 196 -10.87 -11.87 -5.55
C SER A 196 -9.46 -11.83 -6.14
N ASN A 197 -8.55 -11.12 -5.47
CA ASN A 197 -7.15 -11.00 -5.84
C ASN A 197 -6.24 -11.01 -4.61
N VAL A 198 -5.04 -11.54 -4.81
CA VAL A 198 -3.89 -11.36 -3.91
C VAL A 198 -2.90 -10.45 -4.63
N ILE A 199 -2.61 -9.29 -4.04
CA ILE A 199 -1.60 -8.36 -4.54
C ILE A 199 -0.28 -8.70 -3.88
N ILE A 200 0.67 -9.13 -4.71
CA ILE A 200 2.04 -9.38 -4.28
C ILE A 200 2.84 -8.11 -4.45
N ILE A 201 3.52 -7.68 -3.39
CA ILE A 201 4.33 -6.47 -3.38
C ILE A 201 5.76 -6.82 -2.96
N ARG A 202 6.70 -6.54 -3.87
CA ARG A 202 8.13 -6.74 -3.67
C ARG A 202 8.81 -5.38 -3.67
N PRO A 203 9.86 -5.17 -2.87
CA PRO A 203 10.68 -3.98 -2.99
C PRO A 203 11.21 -3.85 -4.42
N ARG A 204 11.12 -2.66 -5.01
CA ARG A 204 11.55 -2.37 -6.39
C ARG A 204 13.04 -2.66 -6.62
N GLN A 205 13.83 -2.70 -5.57
CA GLN A 205 15.26 -2.99 -5.60
C GLN A 205 15.57 -4.49 -5.79
N VAL A 206 14.59 -5.38 -5.64
CA VAL A 206 14.83 -6.83 -5.72
C VAL A 206 14.66 -7.37 -7.14
N ASP A 207 13.78 -6.78 -7.97
CA ASP A 207 13.49 -7.20 -9.35
C ASP A 207 12.61 -6.20 -10.11
N GLY A 208 12.57 -6.28 -11.45
CA GLY A 208 11.82 -5.38 -12.34
C GLY A 208 10.28 -5.51 -12.29
N GLN A 209 9.74 -6.60 -11.77
CA GLN A 209 8.31 -6.75 -11.45
C GLN A 209 8.08 -6.68 -9.93
N ALA A 210 7.89 -5.46 -9.43
CA ALA A 210 7.74 -5.18 -8.01
C ALA A 210 6.34 -5.50 -7.48
N THR A 211 5.29 -4.98 -8.11
CA THR A 211 3.90 -5.22 -7.69
C THR A 211 3.09 -5.88 -8.81
N TYR A 212 2.32 -6.93 -8.48
CA TYR A 212 1.42 -7.59 -9.42
C TYR A 212 0.24 -8.25 -8.71
N ALA A 213 -0.87 -8.40 -9.42
CA ALA A 213 -2.07 -9.09 -8.94
C ALA A 213 -2.06 -10.56 -9.37
N ILE A 214 -2.43 -11.43 -8.46
CA ILE A 214 -2.82 -12.82 -8.75
C ILE A 214 -4.33 -12.89 -8.58
N LYS A 215 -5.04 -13.11 -9.69
CA LYS A 215 -6.51 -13.28 -9.69
C LYS A 215 -6.85 -14.67 -9.14
N ARG A 216 -7.92 -14.76 -8.35
CA ARG A 216 -8.49 -16.06 -7.97
C ARG A 216 -8.84 -16.86 -9.24
N PRO A 217 -8.45 -18.14 -9.35
CA PRO A 217 -8.88 -18.99 -10.45
C PRO A 217 -10.39 -19.10 -10.51
N GLU A 218 -10.96 -18.95 -11.69
CA GLU A 218 -12.36 -19.28 -11.93
C GLU A 218 -12.48 -20.81 -11.83
N MET A 219 -13.33 -21.30 -10.92
CA MET A 219 -13.68 -22.71 -10.92
C MET A 219 -14.51 -22.96 -12.16
N LYS A 220 -13.93 -23.59 -13.19
CA LYS A 220 -14.72 -24.21 -14.24
C LYS A 220 -15.57 -25.28 -13.55
N ARG A 221 -16.89 -25.06 -13.55
CA ARG A 221 -17.86 -26.09 -13.21
C ARG A 221 -17.90 -27.13 -14.32
#